data_AF-A0A3M1IN09-F1
#
_entry.id   AF-A0A3M1IN09-F1
#
_cell.length_a   1.000
_cell.length_b   1.000
_cell.length_c   1.000
_cell.angle_alpha   90.00
_cell.angle_beta   90.00
_cell.angle_gamma   90.00
#
_symmetry.space_group_name_H-M   'P 1'
#
loop_
_entity.id
_entity.type
_entity.pdbx_description
1 polymer ?
#
loop_
_entity_poly.entity_id
_entity_poly.type
_entity_poly.pdbx_seq_one_letter_code
_entity_poly.pdbx_strand_id
1 'polypeptide(L)' 'MNTAFRTWIRCVAPVLAWLGGGACLLMAASNAGPAGIETIDLFNGRDLTGWKGDPRFWSVEEGAITG' A
#
# COMPACT_ATOMS: atom_id res chain seq x y z
N MET A 1 50.01 8.14 27.52
CA MET A 1 48.77 8.45 26.79
C MET A 1 47.92 9.40 27.63
N ASN A 2 47.79 10.60 27.09
CA ASN A 2 47.31 11.87 27.60
C ASN A 2 45.83 11.80 28.03
N THR A 3 45.53 12.31 29.22
CA THR A 3 44.19 12.31 29.87
C THR A 3 43.09 12.94 29.02
N ALA A 4 43.43 13.85 28.11
CA ALA A 4 42.52 14.46 27.13
C ALA A 4 41.84 13.43 26.20
N PHE A 5 42.54 12.34 25.84
CA PHE A 5 42.00 11.29 24.95
C PHE A 5 40.90 10.47 25.64
N ARG A 6 41.04 10.24 26.96
CA ARG A 6 40.04 9.50 27.76
C ARG A 6 38.77 10.33 28.01
N THR A 7 38.90 11.65 28.08
CA THR A 7 37.75 12.56 28.22
C THR A 7 36.99 12.70 26.90
N TRP A 8 37.68 12.70 25.75
CA TRP A 8 37.04 12.73 24.43
C TRP A 8 36.15 11.50 24.17
N ILE A 9 36.64 10.29 24.48
CA ILE A 9 35.86 9.05 24.33
C ILE A 9 34.58 9.06 25.19
N ARG A 10 34.64 9.61 26.40
CA ARG A 10 33.50 9.67 27.33
C ARG A 10 32.39 10.62 26.89
N CYS A 11 32.68 11.62 26.06
CA CYS A 11 31.69 12.58 25.56
C CYS A 11 31.07 12.19 24.22
N VAL A 12 31.77 11.42 23.37
CA VAL A 12 31.31 11.08 22.02
C VAL A 12 30.56 9.74 21.95
N ALA A 13 30.84 8.81 22.88
CA ALA A 13 30.23 7.48 22.91
C ALA A 13 28.68 7.43 23.05
N PRO A 14 28.00 8.26 23.88
CA PRO A 14 26.54 8.16 24.01
C PRO A 14 25.81 8.69 22.76
N VAL A 15 26.41 9.59 22.00
CA VAL A 15 25.79 10.18 20.80
C VAL A 15 25.72 9.17 19.65
N LEU A 16 26.69 8.27 19.53
CA LEU A 16 26.69 7.21 18.51
C LEU A 16 25.85 5.99 18.90
N ALA A 17 25.62 5.76 20.19
CA ALA A 17 24.76 4.69 20.67
C ALA A 17 23.25 4.96 20.45
N TRP A 18 22.84 6.22 20.27
CA TRP A 18 21.44 6.60 20.01
C TRP A 18 21.00 6.49 18.54
N LEU A 19 21.93 6.33 17.59
CA LEU A 19 21.62 6.23 16.15
C LEU A 19 21.72 4.81 15.58
N GLY A 20 22.25 3.84 16.33
CA GLY A 20 22.52 2.49 15.84
C GLY A 20 21.51 1.40 16.24
N GLY A 21 20.56 1.68 17.14
CA GLY A 21 19.69 0.66 17.74
C GLY A 21 18.30 0.50 17.12
N GLY A 22 17.87 1.40 16.22
CA GLY A 22 16.50 1.43 15.69
C GLY A 22 16.29 0.75 14.35
N ALA A 23 17.37 0.38 13.63
CA ALA A 23 17.27 -0.03 12.24
C ALA A 23 16.79 -1.48 12.01
N CYS A 24 16.74 -2.33 13.05
CA CYS A 24 16.37 -3.75 12.92
C CYS A 24 14.95 -4.08 13.46
N LEU A 25 14.17 -3.08 13.90
CA LEU A 25 12.80 -3.26 14.41
C LEU A 25 11.71 -2.83 13.41
N LEU A 26 12.09 -2.35 12.22
CA LEU A 26 11.15 -1.82 11.22
C LEU A 26 10.85 -2.79 10.05
N MET A 27 11.44 -3.99 10.02
CA MET A 27 11.50 -4.83 8.81
C MET A 27 10.52 -6.01 8.75
N ALA A 28 9.37 -5.98 9.43
CA ALA A 28 8.40 -7.06 9.27
C ALA A 28 6.92 -6.65 9.46
N ALA A 29 6.48 -5.60 8.78
CA ALA A 29 5.05 -5.50 8.45
C ALA A 29 4.80 -6.33 7.19
N SER A 30 4.56 -7.64 7.36
CA SER A 30 4.06 -8.48 6.27
C SER A 30 2.63 -8.05 5.97
N ASN A 31 2.44 -7.25 4.93
CA ASN A 31 1.11 -6.96 4.39
C ASN A 31 0.58 -8.24 3.76
N ALA A 32 -0.15 -9.05 4.55
CA ALA A 32 -1.12 -9.96 3.98
C ALA A 32 -2.14 -9.09 3.26
N GLY A 33 -1.90 -8.85 1.96
CA GLY A 33 -2.88 -8.21 1.09
C GLY A 33 -4.21 -8.96 1.21
N PRO A 34 -5.35 -8.28 1.00
CA PRO A 34 -6.65 -8.92 1.12
C PRO A 34 -6.62 -10.23 0.32
N ALA A 35 -6.95 -11.33 0.99
CA ALA A 35 -7.14 -12.63 0.35
C ALA A 35 -8.05 -12.38 -0.87
N GLY A 36 -7.52 -12.70 -2.05
CA GLY A 36 -7.96 -12.11 -3.32
C GLY A 36 -9.47 -11.95 -3.40
N ILE A 37 -9.93 -10.70 -3.50
CA ILE A 37 -11.31 -10.44 -3.88
C ILE A 37 -11.40 -10.87 -5.34
N GLU A 38 -12.16 -11.93 -5.61
CA GLU A 38 -12.45 -12.35 -6.96
C GLU A 38 -13.37 -11.30 -7.61
N THR A 39 -12.78 -10.45 -8.44
CA THR A 39 -13.53 -9.50 -9.25
C THR A 39 -14.15 -10.23 -10.42
N ILE A 40 -15.48 -10.17 -10.52
CA ILE A 40 -16.23 -10.67 -11.68
C ILE A 40 -16.61 -9.51 -12.59
N ASP A 41 -16.44 -9.72 -13.89
CA ASP A 41 -16.91 -8.78 -14.90
C ASP A 41 -18.43 -8.89 -15.03
N LEU A 42 -19.13 -7.95 -14.41
CA LEU A 42 -20.60 -7.93 -14.40
C LEU A 42 -21.19 -7.49 -15.75
N PHE A 43 -20.45 -6.67 -16.50
CA PHE A 43 -20.87 -6.11 -17.77
C PHE A 43 -19.89 -6.48 -18.88
N ASN A 44 -20.43 -6.84 -20.04
CA ASN A 44 -19.64 -7.34 -21.17
C ASN A 44 -19.04 -6.22 -22.05
N GLY A 45 -19.28 -4.94 -21.74
CA GLY A 45 -18.74 -3.80 -22.49
C GLY A 45 -19.47 -3.45 -23.79
N ARG A 46 -20.50 -4.21 -24.17
CA ARG A 46 -21.14 -4.09 -25.50
C ARG A 46 -22.66 -4.00 -25.47
N ASP A 47 -23.33 -4.75 -24.60
CA ASP A 47 -24.79 -4.79 -24.57
C ASP A 47 -25.35 -5.29 -23.22
N LEU A 48 -26.66 -5.12 -23.06
CA LEU A 48 -27.40 -5.54 -21.87
C LEU A 48 -27.81 -7.03 -21.94
N THR A 49 -27.08 -7.89 -22.66
CA THR A 49 -27.40 -9.33 -22.73
C THR A 49 -27.38 -9.95 -21.34
N GLY A 50 -28.46 -10.61 -20.95
CA GLY A 50 -28.61 -11.21 -19.62
C GLY A 50 -29.13 -10.26 -18.54
N TRP A 51 -29.28 -8.97 -18.86
CA TRP A 51 -29.88 -7.98 -17.97
C TRP A 51 -31.39 -7.89 -18.21
N LYS A 52 -32.14 -7.67 -17.13
CA LYS A 52 -33.59 -7.38 -17.20
C LYS A 52 -33.81 -5.90 -16.90
N GLY A 53 -34.14 -5.14 -17.95
CA GLY A 53 -34.42 -3.72 -17.88
C GLY A 53 -35.25 -3.29 -19.09
N ASP A 54 -35.92 -2.14 -18.98
CA ASP A 54 -36.68 -1.60 -20.09
C ASP A 54 -35.74 -0.81 -21.02
N PRO A 55 -35.59 -1.23 -22.30
CA PRO A 55 -34.68 -0.60 -23.24
C PRO A 55 -35.06 0.85 -23.60
N ARG A 56 -36.25 1.32 -23.18
CA ARG A 56 -36.63 2.74 -23.32
C ARG A 56 -35.88 3.66 -22.38
N PHE A 57 -35.37 3.13 -21.27
CA PHE A 57 -34.67 3.90 -20.23
C PHE A 57 -33.20 3.52 -20.10
N TRP A 58 -32.75 2.45 -20.74
CA TRP A 58 -31.39 1.97 -20.58
C TRP A 58 -30.81 1.56 -21.93
N SER A 59 -29.65 2.14 -22.27
CA SER A 59 -28.88 1.85 -23.48
C SER A 59 -27.40 1.62 -23.14
N VAL A 60 -26.62 1.23 -24.15
CA VAL A 60 -25.16 1.20 -24.06
C VAL A 60 -24.61 2.19 -25.06
N GLU A 61 -23.87 3.18 -24.57
CA GLU A 61 -23.23 4.22 -25.37
C GLU A 61 -21.75 4.28 -25.00
N GLU A 62 -20.89 4.26 -26.02
CA GLU A 62 -19.42 4.27 -25.84
C GLU A 62 -18.89 3.15 -24.92
N GLY A 63 -19.61 2.03 -24.85
CA GLY A 63 -19.24 0.90 -23.97
C GLY A 63 -19.55 1.14 -22.49
N ALA A 64 -20.41 2.10 -22.16
CA ALA A 64 -20.97 2.32 -20.83
C ALA A 64 -22.49 2.21 -20.84
N ILE A 65 -23.08 1.75 -19.74
CA ILE A 65 -24.53 1.70 -19.57
C ILE A 65 -25.03 3.13 -19.27
N THR A 66 -25.98 3.61 -20.07
CA THR A 66 -26.57 4.95 -19.98
C THR A 66 -28.09 4.85 -19.82
N GLY A 67 -28.72 5.90 -19.27
CA GLY A 67 -30.17 5.98 -19.12
C GLY A 67 -30.69 7.40 -18.97
#